data_AF-A0AAJ1JLM1-F1
#
_entry.id   AF-A0AAJ1JLM1-F1
#
_cell.length_a   1.000
_cell.length_b   1.000
_cell.length_c   1.000
_cell.angle_alpha   90.00
_cell.angle_beta   90.00
_cell.angle_gamma   90.00
#
_symmetry.space_group_name_H-M   'P 1'
#
loop_
_entity.id
_entity.type
_entity.pdbx_description
1 polymer ?
#
loop_
_entity_poly.entity_id
_entity_poly.type
_entity_poly.pdbx_seq_one_letter_code
_entity_poly.pdbx_strand_id
1 'polypeptide(L)'
;AFCKKGLVVTEKKSCAQSLKEAGLSVIKACKLTSLPRATFYRQPLDWRKKDQVVIDAIQSVLAKSPQSGFWKCYFRLRFQGYSFNHKRVYRVYCRLGLNLKRR
;
A
#
# COMPACT_ATOMS: atom_id res chain seq x y z
N ALA A 1 9.52 26.49 18.72
CA ALA A 1 8.48 25.60 19.26
C ALA A 1 8.40 24.35 18.38
N PHE A 2 8.75 23.18 18.90
CA PHE A 2 8.48 21.91 18.21
C PHE A 2 6.98 21.70 18.21
N CYS A 3 6.29 22.01 17.10
CA CYS A 3 4.91 21.58 16.91
C CYS A 3 4.90 20.05 16.99
N LYS A 4 4.45 19.51 18.13
CA LYS A 4 4.20 18.07 18.30
C LYS A 4 3.39 17.64 17.08
N LYS A 5 3.89 16.65 16.33
CA LYS A 5 3.20 16.10 15.17
C LYS A 5 1.78 15.73 15.61
N GLY A 6 0.77 16.36 15.02
CA GLY A 6 -0.62 16.04 15.32
C GLY A 6 -0.91 14.57 15.01
N LEU A 7 -1.95 14.02 15.63
CA LEU A 7 -2.39 12.63 15.41
C LEU A 7 -2.46 12.30 13.92
N VAL A 8 -1.91 11.14 13.55
CA VAL A 8 -1.95 10.63 12.18
C VAL A 8 -3.40 10.32 11.83
N VAL A 9 -3.77 10.44 10.55
CA VAL A 9 -5.14 10.19 10.07
C VAL A 9 -5.68 8.81 10.50
N THR A 10 -4.81 7.82 10.60
CA THR A 10 -5.13 6.47 11.11
C THR A 10 -5.58 6.49 12.58
N GLU A 11 -4.87 7.21 13.43
CA GLU A 11 -5.20 7.37 14.85
C GLU A 11 -6.51 8.14 15.02
N LYS A 12 -6.68 9.24 14.26
CA LYS A 12 -7.93 10.01 14.26
C LYS A 12 -9.14 9.17 13.85
N LYS A 13 -8.98 8.29 12.86
CA LYS A 13 -10.02 7.33 12.47
C LYS A 13 -10.33 6.35 13.60
N SER A 14 -9.31 5.79 14.24
CA SER A 14 -9.51 4.86 15.35
C SER A 14 -10.29 5.53 16.48
N CYS A 15 -9.92 6.75 16.86
CA CYS A 15 -10.67 7.54 17.84
C CYS A 15 -12.12 7.77 17.41
N ALA A 16 -12.35 8.18 16.16
CA ALA A 16 -13.69 8.40 15.64
C ALA A 16 -14.53 7.12 15.64
N GLN A 17 -13.91 5.96 15.41
CA GLN A 17 -14.54 4.66 15.44
C GLN A 17 -14.95 4.26 16.85
N SER A 18 -14.06 4.42 17.84
CA SER A 18 -14.37 4.19 19.25
C SER A 18 -15.48 5.11 19.78
N LEU A 19 -15.52 6.37 19.34
CA LEU A 19 -16.62 7.29 19.68
C LEU A 19 -17.96 6.85 19.07
N LYS A 20 -17.94 6.32 17.85
CA LYS A 20 -19.14 5.73 17.22
C LYS A 20 -19.61 4.49 17.97
N GLU A 21 -18.68 3.65 18.44
CA GLU A 21 -18.98 2.46 19.25
C GLU A 21 -19.55 2.84 20.63
N ALA A 22 -19.08 3.95 21.21
CA ALA A 22 -19.65 4.54 22.42
C ALA A 22 -21.04 5.20 22.23
N GLY A 23 -21.62 5.12 21.03
CA GLY A 23 -22.99 5.58 20.75
C GLY A 23 -23.11 6.98 20.13
N LEU A 24 -22.00 7.66 19.81
CA LEU A 24 -22.08 8.93 19.09
C LEU A 24 -22.43 8.73 17.60
N SER A 25 -23.15 9.68 17.03
CA SER A 25 -23.33 9.72 15.57
C SER A 25 -22.00 9.98 14.88
N VAL A 26 -21.82 9.39 13.68
CA VAL A 26 -20.59 9.54 12.88
C VAL A 26 -20.22 11.02 12.66
N ILE A 27 -21.23 11.89 12.52
CA ILE A 27 -21.04 13.33 12.36
C ILE A 27 -20.41 13.95 13.60
N LYS A 28 -20.92 13.64 14.80
CA LYS A 28 -20.38 14.14 16.07
C LYS A 28 -18.96 13.62 16.30
N ALA A 29 -18.74 12.32 16.09
CA ALA A 29 -17.43 11.70 16.22
C ALA A 29 -16.38 12.36 15.29
N CYS A 30 -16.70 12.54 14.01
CA CYS A 30 -15.80 13.17 13.04
C CYS A 30 -15.47 14.63 13.38
N LYS A 31 -16.46 15.40 13.86
CA LYS A 31 -16.26 16.79 14.31
C LYS A 31 -15.28 16.86 15.49
N LEU A 32 -15.47 16.00 16.49
CA LEU A 32 -14.60 15.94 17.67
C LEU A 32 -13.15 15.56 17.32
N THR A 33 -12.95 14.64 16.38
CA THR A 33 -11.60 14.21 15.96
C THR A 33 -10.98 15.06 14.85
N SER A 34 -11.66 16.12 14.41
CA SER A 34 -11.29 16.94 13.23
C SER A 34 -10.99 16.08 11.99
N LEU A 35 -11.81 15.06 11.74
CA LEU A 35 -11.68 14.13 10.62
C LEU A 35 -12.73 14.44 9.55
N PRO A 36 -12.36 14.58 8.27
CA PRO A 36 -13.36 14.70 7.20
C PRO A 36 -14.22 13.44 7.11
N ARG A 37 -15.55 13.61 6.98
CA ARG A 37 -16.52 12.50 6.94
C ARG A 37 -16.22 11.47 5.85
N ALA A 38 -15.80 11.90 4.66
CA ALA A 38 -15.40 11.00 3.58
C ALA A 38 -14.22 10.09 3.97
N THR A 39 -13.31 10.60 4.80
CA THR A 39 -12.18 9.82 5.30
C THR A 39 -12.65 8.72 6.23
N PHE A 40 -13.64 8.96 7.10
CA PHE A 40 -14.20 7.94 8.00
C PHE A 40 -14.64 6.68 7.22
N TYR A 41 -15.42 6.85 6.16
CA TYR A 41 -15.94 5.73 5.36
C TYR A 41 -14.91 5.07 4.43
N ARG A 42 -13.86 5.81 4.03
CA ARG A 42 -12.85 5.29 3.10
C ARG A 42 -12.07 4.14 3.74
N GLN A 43 -12.20 2.92 3.21
CA GLN A 43 -11.41 1.80 3.73
C GLN A 43 -9.91 1.98 3.43
N PRO A 44 -9.01 1.64 4.37
CA PRO A 44 -7.59 1.58 4.08
C PRO A 44 -7.34 0.43 3.09
N LEU A 45 -6.90 0.77 1.87
CA LEU A 45 -6.53 -0.24 0.88
C LEU A 45 -5.07 -0.61 1.06
N ASP A 46 -4.82 -1.84 1.47
CA ASP A 46 -3.47 -2.40 1.50
C ASP A 46 -2.96 -2.57 0.06
N TRP A 47 -1.83 -1.95 -0.24
CA TRP A 47 -1.22 -2.03 -1.56
C TRP A 47 -0.78 -3.46 -1.91
N ARG A 48 -0.42 -4.27 -0.90
CA ARG A 48 -0.04 -5.66 -1.11
C ARG A 48 -1.21 -6.46 -1.66
N LYS A 49 -2.41 -6.24 -1.12
CA LYS A 49 -3.64 -6.86 -1.62
C LYS A 49 -3.98 -6.39 -3.04
N LYS A 50 -3.84 -5.08 -3.31
CA LYS A 50 -4.12 -4.52 -4.62
C LYS A 50 -3.20 -5.07 -5.73
N ASP A 51 -1.92 -5.21 -5.41
CA ASP A 51 -0.89 -5.64 -6.35
C ASP A 51 -0.45 -7.10 -6.15
N GLN A 52 -1.26 -7.90 -5.45
CA GLN A 52 -0.94 -9.29 -5.08
C GLN A 52 -0.56 -10.14 -6.29
N VAL A 53 -1.35 -10.08 -7.37
CA VAL A 53 -1.05 -10.81 -8.61
C VAL A 53 0.33 -10.47 -9.19
N VAL A 54 0.76 -9.21 -9.08
CA VAL A 54 2.08 -8.78 -9.56
C VAL A 54 3.18 -9.27 -8.61
N ILE A 55 2.92 -9.24 -7.30
CA ILE A 55 3.84 -9.74 -6.28
C ILE A 55 4.08 -11.24 -6.48
N ASP A 56 3.01 -12.03 -6.60
CA ASP A 56 3.07 -13.48 -6.77
C ASP A 56 3.83 -13.85 -8.06
N ALA A 57 3.56 -13.13 -9.16
CA ALA A 57 4.25 -13.34 -10.41
C ALA A 57 5.75 -13.01 -10.30
N ILE A 58 6.11 -11.89 -9.66
CA ILE A 58 7.52 -11.52 -9.41
C ILE A 58 8.21 -12.59 -8.55
N GLN A 59 7.56 -13.05 -7.48
CA GLN A 59 8.08 -14.11 -6.60
C GLN A 59 8.30 -15.42 -7.36
N SER A 60 7.39 -15.80 -8.25
CA SER A 60 7.53 -17.00 -9.09
C SER A 60 8.77 -16.94 -10.01
N VAL A 61 9.11 -15.74 -10.50
CA VAL A 61 10.27 -15.51 -11.35
C VAL A 61 11.55 -15.50 -10.52
N LEU A 62 11.53 -14.86 -9.34
CA LEU A 62 12.67 -14.80 -8.44
C LEU A 62 13.03 -16.16 -7.82
N ALA A 63 12.04 -17.02 -7.57
CA ALA A 63 12.27 -18.39 -7.11
C ALA A 63 13.17 -19.18 -8.09
N LYS A 64 13.05 -18.91 -9.40
CA LYS A 64 13.88 -19.52 -10.45
C LYS A 64 15.21 -18.78 -10.69
N SER A 65 15.29 -17.50 -10.35
CA SER A 65 16.48 -16.68 -10.57
C SER A 65 16.55 -15.50 -9.60
N PRO A 66 17.22 -15.68 -8.45
CA PRO A 66 17.19 -14.70 -7.36
C PRO A 66 17.94 -13.40 -7.66
N GLN A 67 18.93 -13.40 -8.56
CA GLN A 67 19.70 -12.21 -8.96
C GLN A 67 19.22 -11.56 -10.27
N SER A 68 17.99 -11.86 -10.70
CA SER A 68 17.43 -11.22 -11.90
C SER A 68 17.13 -9.75 -11.62
N GLY A 69 17.93 -8.85 -12.22
CA GLY A 69 17.62 -7.42 -12.24
C GLY A 69 16.26 -7.14 -12.91
N PHE A 70 15.72 -5.94 -12.68
CA PHE A 70 14.36 -5.56 -13.07
C PHE A 70 13.97 -5.96 -14.50
N TRP A 71 14.78 -5.60 -15.50
CA TRP A 71 14.47 -5.88 -16.91
C TRP A 71 14.39 -7.39 -17.20
N LYS A 72 15.31 -8.18 -16.62
CA LYS A 72 15.26 -9.65 -16.76
C LYS A 72 13.99 -10.22 -16.13
N CYS A 73 13.60 -9.73 -14.96
CA CYS A 73 12.35 -10.13 -14.32
C CYS A 73 11.13 -9.75 -15.18
N TYR A 74 11.08 -8.51 -15.69
CA TYR A 74 9.97 -8.02 -16.50
C TYR A 74 9.82 -8.80 -17.82
N PHE A 75 10.91 -9.06 -18.55
CA PHE A 75 10.84 -9.85 -19.77
C PHE A 75 10.41 -11.28 -19.53
N ARG A 76 10.81 -11.90 -18.41
CA ARG A 76 10.33 -13.24 -18.02
C ARG A 76 8.84 -13.25 -17.71
N LEU A 77 8.34 -12.23 -17.03
CA LEU A 77 6.89 -12.07 -16.82
C LEU A 77 6.14 -11.94 -18.15
N ARG A 78 6.70 -11.19 -19.10
CA ARG A 78 6.11 -11.05 -20.44
C ARG A 78 6.10 -12.36 -21.21
N PHE A 79 7.17 -13.15 -21.11
CA PHE A 79 7.26 -14.47 -21.72
C PHE A 79 6.28 -15.48 -21.11
N GLN A 80 5.96 -15.35 -19.82
CA GLN A 80 4.91 -16.11 -19.16
C GLN A 80 3.49 -15.67 -19.53
N GLY A 81 3.33 -14.69 -20.42
CA GLY A 81 2.03 -14.21 -20.91
C GLY A 81 1.42 -13.08 -20.07
N TYR A 82 2.09 -12.59 -19.03
CA TYR A 82 1.54 -11.48 -18.25
C TYR A 82 1.54 -10.16 -19.05
N SER A 83 0.41 -9.45 -19.02
CA SER A 83 0.20 -8.16 -19.68
C SER A 83 0.40 -6.95 -18.76
N PHE A 84 1.20 -7.11 -17.69
CA PHE A 84 1.45 -6.03 -16.75
C PHE A 84 2.22 -4.89 -17.40
N ASN A 85 1.79 -3.65 -17.16
CA ASN A 85 2.57 -2.47 -17.51
C ASN A 85 3.89 -2.46 -16.72
N HIS A 86 5.02 -2.29 -17.41
CA HIS A 86 6.35 -2.21 -16.80
C HIS A 86 6.43 -1.19 -15.65
N LYS A 87 5.70 -0.05 -15.74
CA LYS A 87 5.64 0.94 -14.65
C LYS A 87 5.01 0.38 -13.38
N ARG A 88 3.97 -0.46 -13.51
CA ARG A 88 3.31 -1.11 -12.38
C ARG A 88 4.25 -2.14 -11.74
N VAL A 89 4.87 -2.99 -12.57
CA VAL A 89 5.84 -3.98 -12.12
C VAL A 89 7.01 -3.31 -11.41
N TYR A 90 7.58 -2.24 -11.99
CA TYR A 90 8.69 -1.49 -11.40
C TYR A 90 8.34 -0.91 -10.04
N ARG A 91 7.15 -0.30 -9.90
CA ARG A 91 6.69 0.23 -8.60
C ARG A 91 6.60 -0.84 -7.53
N VAL A 92 6.07 -2.02 -7.86
CA VAL A 92 5.98 -3.16 -6.94
C VAL A 92 7.37 -3.69 -6.61
N TYR A 93 8.22 -3.87 -7.63
CA TYR A 93 9.60 -4.34 -7.50
C TYR A 93 10.43 -3.47 -6.55
N CYS A 94 10.36 -2.13 -6.71
CA CYS A 94 11.01 -1.19 -5.80
C CYS A 94 10.45 -1.24 -4.38
N ARG A 95 9.12 -1.37 -4.23
CA ARG A 95 8.46 -1.48 -2.92
C ARG A 95 8.81 -2.77 -2.19
N LEU A 96 9.15 -3.83 -2.92
CA LEU A 96 9.64 -5.09 -2.36
C LEU A 96 11.13 -5.03 -1.97
N GLY A 97 11.83 -3.92 -2.24
CA GLY A 97 13.25 -3.77 -1.89
C GLY A 97 14.20 -4.58 -2.77
N LEU A 98 13.73 -5.04 -3.94
CA LEU A 98 14.50 -5.89 -4.87
C LEU A 98 15.52 -5.10 -5.71
N ASN A 99 15.66 -3.81 -5.46
CA ASN A 99 16.59 -2.94 -6.16
C ASN A 99 18.02 -3.21 -5.69
N LEU A 100 18.75 -3.99 -6.47
CA LEU A 100 20.18 -4.20 -6.27
C LEU A 100 20.90 -2.85 -6.46
N LYS A 101 21.66 -2.42 -5.45
CA LYS A 101 22.59 -1.29 -5.59
C LYS A 101 23.71 -1.68 -6.55
N ARG A 102 24.08 -0.77 -7.46
CA ARG A 102 25.31 -0.92 -8.23
C ARG A 102 26.48 -0.89 -7.24
N ARG A 103 27.38 -1.86 -7.33
CA ARG A 103 28.61 -1.93 -6.55
C ARG A 103 29.73 -1.25 -7.30
#